data_AF-A0AAJ1YFE6-F1
#
_entry.id   AF-A0AAJ1YFE6-F1
#
_cell.length_a   1.000
_cell.length_b   1.000
_cell.length_c   1.000
_cell.angle_alpha   90.00
_cell.angle_beta   90.00
_cell.angle_gamma   90.00
#
_symmetry.space_group_name_H-M   'P 1'
#
loop_
_entity.id
_entity.type
_entity.pdbx_description
1 polymer ?
#
loop_
_entity_poly.entity_id
_entity_poly.type
_entity_poly.pdbx_seq_one_letter_code
_entity_poly.pdbx_strand_id
1 'polypeptide(L)'
;MARYAPPPGEKLGTSPDFVITSGPNKGKTVDAMYTTDRLSQKEIDGLNKFYEKNMVYGNGQKVIQDHLQKADFVPVDFRVLTPANQNIL
;
A
#
# COMPACT_ATOMS: atom_id res chain seq x y z
N MET A 1 -8.22 -12.40 8.25
CA MET A 1 -8.12 -10.92 8.25
C MET A 1 -9.50 -10.36 7.92
N ALA A 2 -9.80 -9.15 8.37
CA ALA A 2 -11.04 -8.46 8.04
C ALA A 2 -10.73 -7.00 7.68
N ARG A 3 -11.64 -6.34 6.95
CA ARG A 3 -11.56 -4.89 6.73
C ARG A 3 -11.52 -4.18 8.08
N TYR A 4 -10.60 -3.23 8.22
CA TYR A 4 -10.56 -2.39 9.42
C TYR A 4 -11.80 -1.49 9.41
N ALA A 5 -12.51 -1.44 10.54
CA ALA A 5 -13.64 -0.56 10.74
C ALA A 5 -13.18 0.59 11.63
N PRO A 6 -12.86 1.77 11.08
CA PRO A 6 -12.39 2.88 11.87
C PRO A 6 -13.48 3.36 12.83
N PRO A 7 -13.14 3.74 14.08
CA PRO A 7 -14.07 4.38 15.00
C PRO A 7 -14.66 5.68 14.41
N PRO A 8 -15.86 6.09 14.87
CA PRO A 8 -16.50 7.32 14.40
C PRO A 8 -15.59 8.55 14.56
N GLY A 9 -15.41 9.31 13.48
CA GLY A 9 -14.62 10.55 13.48
C GLY A 9 -13.18 10.41 12.97
N GLU A 10 -12.71 9.18 12.72
CA GLU A 10 -11.42 8.97 12.04
C GLU A 10 -11.53 9.31 10.54
N LYS A 11 -10.51 10.00 9.99
CA LYS A 11 -10.53 10.43 8.60
C LYS A 11 -10.20 9.27 7.67
N LEU A 12 -10.91 9.19 6.53
CA LEU A 12 -10.52 8.30 5.43
C LEU A 12 -9.07 8.58 5.02
N GLY A 13 -8.26 7.53 4.98
CA GLY A 13 -6.83 7.60 4.63
C GLY A 13 -5.87 7.66 5.81
N THR A 14 -6.34 7.91 7.05
CA THR A 14 -5.49 7.86 8.26
C THR A 14 -5.49 6.50 8.95
N SER A 15 -6.44 5.63 8.60
CA SER A 15 -6.57 4.27 9.13
C SER A 15 -5.88 3.23 8.25
N PRO A 16 -5.49 2.07 8.80
CA PRO A 16 -5.09 0.91 8.01
C PRO A 16 -6.28 0.32 7.23
N ASP A 17 -6.00 -0.52 6.23
CA ASP A 17 -7.03 -1.19 5.41
C ASP A 17 -7.65 -2.41 6.11
N PHE A 18 -6.85 -3.16 6.88
CA PHE A 18 -7.23 -4.45 7.46
C PHE A 18 -6.68 -4.66 8.87
N VAL A 19 -7.32 -5.60 9.58
CA VAL A 19 -6.83 -6.15 10.85
C VAL A 19 -6.76 -7.68 10.78
N ILE A 20 -5.68 -8.24 11.33
CA ILE A 20 -5.49 -9.69 11.42
C ILE A 20 -6.36 -10.25 12.56
N THR A 21 -7.29 -11.13 12.22
CA THR A 21 -8.33 -11.60 13.15
C THR A 21 -7.96 -12.90 13.91
N SER A 22 -6.90 -13.59 13.50
CA SER A 22 -6.47 -14.88 14.07
C SER A 22 -4.96 -15.14 13.85
N GLY A 23 -4.41 -16.14 14.55
CA GLY A 23 -3.01 -16.55 14.45
C GLY A 23 -2.04 -15.69 15.29
N PRO A 24 -0.71 -15.89 15.12
CA PRO A 24 0.32 -15.21 15.93
C PRO A 24 0.32 -13.69 15.81
N ASN A 25 -0.12 -13.16 14.67
CA ASN A 25 -0.19 -11.71 14.41
C ASN A 25 -1.60 -11.14 14.68
N LYS A 26 -2.47 -11.84 15.42
CA LYS A 26 -3.81 -11.35 15.73
C LYS A 26 -3.76 -9.95 16.38
N GLY A 27 -4.60 -9.05 15.89
CA GLY A 27 -4.67 -7.65 16.33
C GLY A 27 -3.75 -6.71 15.57
N LYS A 28 -2.76 -7.22 14.82
CA LYS A 28 -1.91 -6.40 13.96
C LYS A 28 -2.67 -5.85 12.76
N THR A 29 -2.29 -4.66 12.33
CA THR A 29 -2.94 -3.93 11.24
C THR A 29 -2.13 -4.04 9.94
N VAL A 30 -2.84 -4.02 8.82
CA VAL A 30 -2.25 -4.16 7.48
C VAL A 30 -2.80 -3.08 6.58
N ASP A 31 -1.92 -2.46 5.81
CA ASP A 31 -2.29 -1.48 4.81
C ASP A 31 -1.61 -1.78 3.48
N ALA A 32 -2.40 -2.11 2.47
CA ALA A 32 -1.89 -2.79 1.29
C ALA A 32 -1.67 -1.82 0.13
N MET A 33 -0.51 -1.89 -0.53
CA MET A 33 -0.17 -1.03 -1.66
C MET A 33 -0.08 -1.84 -2.96
N TYR A 34 -0.52 -1.21 -4.06
CA TYR A 34 -0.45 -1.72 -5.42
C TYR A 34 -1.19 -3.04 -5.69
N THR A 35 -2.21 -3.39 -4.88
CA THR A 35 -2.89 -4.69 -5.01
C THR A 35 -3.74 -4.77 -6.29
N THR A 36 -3.57 -5.87 -7.02
CA THR A 36 -4.12 -6.10 -8.38
C THR A 36 -5.63 -6.20 -8.47
N ASP A 37 -6.29 -6.59 -7.39
CA ASP A 37 -7.74 -6.76 -7.29
C ASP A 37 -8.52 -5.44 -7.47
N ARG A 38 -7.81 -4.31 -7.54
CA ARG A 38 -8.38 -2.97 -7.70
C ARG A 38 -7.82 -2.14 -8.87
N LEU A 39 -6.84 -2.65 -9.63
CA LEU A 39 -6.20 -1.88 -10.69
C LEU A 39 -6.60 -2.39 -12.07
N SER A 40 -7.20 -1.51 -12.87
CA SER A 40 -7.35 -1.69 -14.31
C SER A 40 -5.99 -1.63 -15.02
N GLN A 41 -5.92 -2.16 -16.25
CA GLN A 41 -4.68 -2.11 -17.04
C GLN A 41 -4.18 -0.66 -17.23
N LYS A 42 -5.09 0.30 -17.41
CA LYS A 42 -4.75 1.73 -17.51
C LYS A 42 -4.08 2.27 -16.25
N GLU A 43 -4.50 1.83 -15.07
CA GLU A 43 -3.89 2.23 -13.80
C GLU A 43 -2.53 1.56 -13.59
N ILE A 44 -2.37 0.31 -14.00
CA ILE A 44 -1.07 -0.38 -14.01
C ILE A 44 -0.08 0.31 -14.95
N ASP A 45 -0.52 0.69 -16.16
CA ASP A 45 0.30 1.41 -17.13
C ASP A 45 0.69 2.80 -16.59
N GLY A 46 -0.26 3.50 -15.97
CA GLY A 46 -0.02 4.80 -15.33
C GLY A 46 0.97 4.70 -14.16
N LEU A 47 0.79 3.71 -13.28
CA LEU A 47 1.72 3.41 -12.18
C LEU A 47 3.13 3.22 -12.73
N ASN A 48 3.31 2.35 -13.72
CA ASN A 48 4.62 2.04 -14.28
C ASN A 48 5.26 3.23 -15.00
N LYS A 49 4.47 4.02 -15.73
CA LYS A 49 4.95 5.21 -16.45
C LYS A 49 5.54 6.27 -15.51
N PHE A 50 5.01 6.40 -14.30
CA PHE A 50 5.43 7.44 -13.35
C PHE A 50 6.17 6.90 -12.12
N TYR A 51 6.39 5.59 -12.04
CA TYR A 51 6.96 4.94 -10.86
C TYR A 51 8.31 5.51 -10.47
N GLU A 52 9.30 5.46 -11.38
CA GLU A 52 10.64 5.99 -11.13
C GLU A 52 10.61 7.45 -10.71
N LYS A 53 9.87 8.28 -11.46
CA LYS A 53 9.72 9.70 -11.15
C LYS A 53 9.20 9.92 -9.73
N ASN A 54 8.17 9.17 -9.33
CA ASN A 54 7.55 9.32 -8.03
C ASN A 54 8.44 8.77 -6.90
N MET A 55 9.15 7.68 -7.12
CA MET A 55 9.98 7.00 -6.12
C MET A 55 11.32 7.70 -5.88
N VAL A 56 11.99 8.13 -6.94
CA VAL A 56 13.35 8.69 -6.87
C VAL A 56 13.34 10.20 -6.71
N TYR A 57 12.46 10.89 -7.45
CA TYR A 57 12.46 12.35 -7.53
C TYR A 57 11.24 13.00 -6.87
N GLY A 58 10.28 12.18 -6.43
CA GLY A 58 9.03 12.61 -5.82
C GLY A 58 8.93 12.18 -4.36
N ASN A 59 7.69 12.17 -3.84
CA ASN A 59 7.41 11.83 -2.45
C ASN A 59 7.04 10.34 -2.26
N GLY A 60 7.34 9.47 -3.23
CA GLY A 60 6.93 8.06 -3.20
C GLY A 60 7.44 7.32 -1.96
N GLN A 61 8.71 7.51 -1.61
CA GLN A 61 9.28 6.94 -0.37
C GLN A 61 8.58 7.46 0.88
N LYS A 62 8.28 8.77 0.93
CA LYS A 62 7.55 9.36 2.06
C LYS A 62 6.15 8.77 2.18
N VAL A 63 5.45 8.54 1.08
CA VAL A 63 4.12 7.92 1.10
C VAL A 63 4.19 6.53 1.71
N ILE A 64 5.17 5.70 1.34
CA ILE A 64 5.37 4.37 1.95
C ILE A 64 5.62 4.51 3.47
N GLN A 65 6.43 5.48 3.89
CA GLN A 65 6.68 5.75 5.32
C GLN A 65 5.40 6.20 6.04
N ASP A 66 4.58 7.06 5.43
CA ASP A 66 3.31 7.52 6.00
C ASP A 66 2.34 6.33 6.18
N HIS A 67 2.35 5.35 5.27
CA HIS A 67 1.58 4.10 5.42
C HIS A 67 2.11 3.23 6.58
N LEU A 68 3.44 3.14 6.77
CA LEU A 68 4.05 2.43 7.89
C LEU A 68 3.76 3.08 9.26
N GLN A 69 3.43 4.38 9.29
CA GLN A 69 3.05 5.05 10.55
C GLN A 69 1.66 4.64 11.05
N LYS A 70 0.78 4.16 10.16
CA LYS A 70 -0.61 3.82 10.51
C LYS A 70 -0.91 2.32 10.49
N ALA A 71 0.04 1.48 10.07
CA ALA A 71 -0.12 0.04 10.01
C ALA A 71 1.12 -0.71 10.51
N ASP A 72 0.93 -1.88 11.12
CA ASP A 72 2.05 -2.75 11.51
C ASP A 72 2.76 -3.38 10.29
N PHE A 73 2.01 -3.62 9.20
CA PHE A 73 2.52 -4.21 7.98
C PHE A 73 2.03 -3.45 6.75
N VAL A 74 2.94 -3.18 5.81
CA VAL A 74 2.64 -2.59 4.50
C VAL A 74 3.10 -3.52 3.38
N PRO A 75 2.31 -4.53 3.00
CA PRO A 75 2.62 -5.37 1.85
C PRO A 75 2.47 -4.56 0.56
N VAL A 76 3.51 -4.58 -0.27
CA VAL A 76 3.56 -3.93 -1.58
C VAL A 76 3.59 -5.00 -2.66
N ASP A 77 2.59 -5.03 -3.54
CA ASP A 77 2.56 -6.01 -4.63
C ASP A 77 3.41 -5.53 -5.82
N PHE A 78 4.70 -5.88 -5.82
CA PHE A 78 5.61 -5.49 -6.89
C PHE A 78 5.38 -6.22 -8.23
N ARG A 79 4.51 -7.23 -8.28
CA ARG A 79 4.25 -7.98 -9.53
C ARG A 79 3.55 -7.14 -10.59
N VAL A 80 2.90 -6.03 -10.19
CA VAL A 80 2.31 -5.08 -11.14
C VAL A 80 3.33 -4.16 -11.78
N LEU A 81 4.55 -4.12 -11.26
CA LEU A 81 5.62 -3.31 -11.82
C LEU A 81 6.32 -4.04 -12.97
N THR A 82 6.78 -3.29 -13.96
CA THR A 82 7.69 -3.79 -14.97
C THR A 82 9.00 -4.26 -14.34
N PRO A 83 9.74 -5.18 -14.98
CA PRO A 83 11.04 -5.61 -14.48
C PRO A 83 12.02 -4.46 -14.20
N ALA A 84 11.96 -3.38 -14.99
CA ALA A 84 12.77 -2.20 -14.76
C ALA A 84 12.40 -1.52 -13.42
N ASN A 85 11.11 -1.29 -13.19
CA ASN A 85 10.62 -0.61 -11.98
C ASN A 85 10.79 -1.44 -10.70
N GLN A 86 10.82 -2.77 -10.80
CA GLN A 86 11.07 -3.66 -9.64
C GLN A 86 12.47 -3.46 -9.02
N ASN A 87 13.42 -2.85 -9.73
CA ASN A 87 14.78 -2.62 -9.25
C ASN A 87 15.04 -1.20 -8.70
N ILE A 88 14.02 -0.33 -8.66
CA ILE A 88 14.17 1.09 -8.29
C ILE A 88 14.08 1.32 -6.77
N LEU A 89 13.71 0.29 -6.01
CA LEU A 89 13.49 0.36 -4.57
C LEU A 89 14.55 -0.41 -3.78
#